data_AF-A0A9J5YS46-F1
#
_entry.id   AF-A0A9J5YS46-F1
#
_cell.length_a   1.000
_cell.length_b   1.000
_cell.length_c   1.000
_cell.angle_alpha   90.00
_cell.angle_beta   90.00
_cell.angle_gamma   90.00
#
_symmetry.space_group_name_H-M   'P 1'
#
loop_
_entity.id
_entity.type
_entity.pdbx_description
1 polymer ?
#
loop_
_entity_poly.entity_id
_entity_poly.type
_entity_poly.pdbx_seq_one_letter_code
_entity_poly.pdbx_strand_id
1 'polypeptide(L)'
;MARINVTEMNSEQLHQSRMAMLSESIKSIAFKKQQITKEFEKGDEVEVASQELGFIGSYYAATIICSTGDDYYRIKYKTLLTDDESVPLEDVFFAAEIRQKMDSVYTIWLMYLPTMDGGSDLSVRKLEMSIMSTSLQLEITLHILLMC
;
A
#
# COMPACT_ATOMS: atom_id res chain seq x y z
N MET A 1 -3.94 29.85 -47.90
CA MET A 1 -2.85 29.85 -46.90
C MET A 1 -3.47 29.98 -45.52
N ALA A 2 -3.41 28.93 -44.69
CA ALA A 2 -3.92 28.98 -43.32
C ALA A 2 -2.84 29.59 -42.40
N ARG A 3 -3.20 30.62 -41.64
CA ARG A 3 -2.32 31.26 -40.66
C ARG A 3 -2.39 30.42 -39.39
N ILE A 4 -1.33 29.68 -39.09
CA ILE A 4 -1.22 28.96 -37.82
C ILE A 4 -0.89 30.03 -36.77
N ASN A 5 -1.86 30.36 -35.93
CA ASN A 5 -1.61 31.20 -34.76
C ASN A 5 -0.94 30.33 -33.71
N VAL A 6 0.38 30.48 -33.55
CA VAL A 6 1.10 29.89 -32.43
C VAL A 6 0.78 30.73 -31.21
N THR A 7 -0.03 30.20 -30.30
CA THR A 7 -0.30 30.82 -29.01
C THR A 7 0.99 30.72 -28.18
N GLU A 8 1.70 31.83 -28.01
CA GLU A 8 2.80 31.92 -27.02
C GLU A 8 2.21 31.69 -25.63
N MET A 9 2.43 30.50 -25.07
CA MET A 9 2.15 30.25 -23.67
C MET A 9 3.14 31.07 -22.83
N ASN A 10 2.62 31.79 -21.84
CA ASN A 10 3.50 32.53 -20.93
C ASN A 10 4.32 31.55 -20.06
N SER A 11 5.39 32.06 -19.44
CA SER A 11 6.30 31.25 -18.62
C SER A 11 5.61 30.54 -17.45
N GLU A 12 4.56 31.13 -16.88
CA GLU A 12 3.79 30.55 -15.77
C GLU A 12 2.92 29.38 -16.26
N GLN A 13 2.21 29.55 -17.38
CA GLN A 13 1.40 28.51 -18.00
C GLN A 13 2.28 27.33 -18.44
N LEU A 14 3.46 27.60 -18.99
CA LEU A 14 4.43 26.56 -19.33
C LEU A 14 4.92 25.83 -18.08
N HIS A 15 5.24 26.57 -17.01
CA HIS A 15 5.67 25.98 -15.74
C HIS A 15 4.56 25.09 -15.16
N GLN A 16 3.32 25.59 -15.08
CA GLN A 16 2.15 24.84 -14.62
C GLN A 16 1.91 23.59 -15.47
N SER A 17 1.98 23.70 -16.80
CA SER A 17 1.83 22.56 -17.71
C SER A 17 2.89 21.48 -17.47
N ARG A 18 4.16 21.88 -17.29
CA ARG A 18 5.24 20.95 -16.96
C ARG A 18 5.04 20.30 -15.59
N MET A 19 4.60 21.05 -14.58
CA MET A 19 4.32 20.50 -13.25
C MET A 19 3.16 19.50 -13.30
N ALA A 20 2.10 19.79 -14.05
CA ALA A 20 0.98 18.87 -14.26
C ALA A 20 1.43 17.57 -14.96
N MET A 21 2.23 17.68 -16.04
CA MET A 21 2.76 16.50 -16.74
C MET A 21 3.63 15.61 -15.85
N LEU A 22 4.47 16.23 -15.02
CA LEU A 22 5.31 15.50 -14.07
C LEU A 22 4.47 14.83 -12.98
N SER A 23 3.45 15.52 -12.45
CA SER A 23 2.53 14.96 -11.46
C SER A 23 1.84 13.69 -11.97
N GLU A 24 1.29 13.72 -13.18
CA GLU A 24 0.63 12.57 -13.78
C GLU A 24 1.59 11.40 -14.03
N SER A 25 2.82 11.71 -14.46
CA SER A 25 3.87 10.70 -14.63
C SER A 25 4.22 10.03 -13.30
N ILE A 26 4.37 10.80 -12.22
CA ILE A 26 4.66 10.29 -10.87
C ILE A 26 3.51 9.40 -10.37
N LYS A 27 2.26 9.83 -10.54
CA LYS A 27 1.09 9.01 -10.17
C LYS A 27 1.10 7.67 -10.90
N SER A 28 1.34 7.65 -12.22
CA SER A 28 1.35 6.39 -12.97
C SER A 28 2.39 5.37 -12.49
N ILE A 29 3.53 5.85 -11.98
CA ILE A 29 4.61 5.01 -11.45
C ILE A 29 4.27 4.50 -10.06
N ALA A 30 3.80 5.39 -9.17
CA ALA A 30 3.45 5.04 -7.79
C ALA A 30 2.27 4.07 -7.70
N PHE A 31 1.33 4.18 -8.64
CA PHE A 31 0.08 3.42 -8.66
C PHE A 31 0.01 2.40 -9.79
N LYS A 32 1.15 1.92 -10.30
CA LYS A 32 1.18 0.91 -11.37
C LYS A 32 0.21 -0.22 -11.02
N LYS A 33 -0.92 -0.28 -11.76
CA LYS A 33 -2.14 -1.02 -11.41
C LYS A 33 -1.81 -2.32 -10.69
N GLN A 34 -2.04 -2.35 -9.38
CA GLN A 34 -1.98 -3.60 -8.65
C GLN A 34 -3.12 -4.47 -9.18
N GLN A 35 -2.76 -5.61 -9.74
CA GLN A 35 -3.74 -6.56 -10.25
C GLN A 35 -4.41 -7.19 -9.04
N ILE A 36 -5.63 -6.75 -8.76
CA ILE A 36 -6.40 -7.25 -7.64
C ILE A 36 -6.79 -8.68 -7.96
N THR A 37 -6.27 -9.59 -7.17
CA THR A 37 -6.55 -11.02 -7.26
C THR A 37 -7.81 -11.42 -6.50
N LYS A 38 -8.39 -10.51 -5.69
CA LYS A 38 -9.55 -10.77 -4.82
C LYS A 38 -10.40 -9.52 -4.59
N GLU A 39 -11.72 -9.65 -4.74
CA GLU A 39 -12.70 -8.61 -4.37
C GLU A 39 -12.71 -8.35 -2.86
N PHE A 40 -12.98 -7.10 -2.46
CA PHE A 40 -13.08 -6.73 -1.05
C PHE A 40 -14.50 -6.87 -0.54
N GLU A 41 -14.66 -7.34 0.69
CA GLU A 41 -15.95 -7.44 1.36
C GLU A 41 -16.19 -6.26 2.30
N LYS A 42 -17.46 -6.00 2.61
CA LYS A 42 -17.84 -4.99 3.60
C LYS A 42 -17.22 -5.34 4.96
N GLY A 43 -16.52 -4.38 5.56
CA GLY A 43 -15.83 -4.54 6.84
C GLY A 43 -14.35 -4.90 6.71
N ASP A 44 -13.86 -5.21 5.50
CA ASP A 44 -12.44 -5.49 5.29
C ASP A 44 -11.57 -4.29 5.67
N GLU A 45 -10.46 -4.59 6.36
CA GLU A 45 -9.42 -3.60 6.64
C GLU A 45 -8.50 -3.48 5.43
N VAL A 46 -8.39 -2.25 4.94
CA VAL A 46 -7.62 -1.95 3.74
C VAL A 46 -6.73 -0.74 3.98
N GLU A 47 -5.79 -0.55 3.07
CA GLU A 47 -4.97 0.65 3.02
C GLU A 47 -5.12 1.31 1.66
N VAL A 48 -5.38 2.62 1.68
CA VAL A 48 -5.59 3.42 0.47
C VAL A 48 -4.40 4.33 0.27
N ALA A 49 -3.83 4.33 -0.93
CA ALA A 49 -2.70 5.19 -1.26
C ALA A 49 -3.17 6.60 -1.63
N SER A 50 -2.53 7.64 -1.07
CA SER A 50 -2.88 9.03 -1.38
C SER A 50 -2.29 9.49 -2.70
N GLN A 51 -3.13 10.10 -3.55
CA GLN A 51 -2.75 10.67 -4.84
C GLN A 51 -2.40 12.16 -4.76
N GLU A 52 -2.53 12.76 -3.58
CA GLU A 52 -2.26 14.17 -3.36
C GLU A 52 -0.76 14.44 -3.47
N LEU A 53 -0.40 15.48 -4.22
CA LEU A 53 0.99 15.93 -4.33
C LEU A 53 1.55 16.25 -2.94
N GLY A 54 2.64 15.58 -2.56
CA GLY A 54 3.22 15.64 -1.21
C GLY A 54 2.91 14.43 -0.33
N PHE A 55 1.87 13.66 -0.67
CA PHE A 55 1.48 12.42 0.01
C PHE A 55 1.50 11.18 -0.90
N ILE A 56 1.94 11.34 -2.16
CA ILE A 56 2.15 10.23 -3.09
C ILE A 56 3.10 9.20 -2.47
N GLY A 57 2.62 7.96 -2.34
CA GLY A 57 3.36 6.85 -1.72
C GLY A 57 3.04 6.63 -0.23
N SER A 58 2.28 7.53 0.40
CA SER A 58 1.69 7.31 1.72
C SER A 58 0.42 6.45 1.61
N TYR A 59 0.22 5.59 2.61
CA TYR A 59 -0.94 4.71 2.72
C TYR A 59 -1.69 4.99 4.01
N TYR A 60 -3.01 5.08 3.93
CA TYR A 60 -3.87 5.38 5.08
C TYR A 60 -4.79 4.20 5.35
N ALA A 61 -4.91 3.84 6.62
CA ALA A 61 -5.77 2.74 7.04
C ALA A 61 -7.25 3.13 6.92
N ALA A 62 -8.03 2.25 6.31
CA ALA A 62 -9.46 2.44 6.08
C ALA A 62 -10.22 1.12 6.18
N THR A 63 -11.54 1.22 6.19
CA THR A 63 -12.45 0.08 6.21
C THR A 63 -13.46 0.19 5.07
N ILE A 64 -13.71 -0.93 4.38
CA ILE A 64 -14.71 -0.97 3.30
C ILE A 64 -16.12 -0.85 3.88
N ILE A 65 -16.89 0.15 3.41
CA ILE A 65 -18.29 0.33 3.78
C ILE A 65 -19.20 -0.47 2.85
N CYS A 66 -18.97 -0.34 1.54
CA CYS A 66 -19.72 -1.05 0.50
C CYS A 66 -19.03 -0.93 -0.86
N SER A 67 -19.33 -1.85 -1.77
CA SER A 67 -19.06 -1.69 -3.20
C SER A 67 -20.12 -0.79 -3.84
N THR A 68 -19.69 0.09 -4.75
CA THR A 68 -20.57 1.01 -5.49
C THR A 68 -20.86 0.50 -6.91
N GLY A 69 -20.21 -0.59 -7.34
CA GLY A 69 -20.24 -1.12 -8.71
C GLY A 69 -18.97 -0.75 -9.47
N ASP A 70 -18.71 -1.42 -10.61
CA ASP A 70 -17.57 -1.15 -11.50
C ASP A 70 -16.19 -1.11 -10.81
N ASP A 71 -15.94 -2.00 -9.86
CA ASP A 71 -14.71 -2.06 -9.04
C ASP A 71 -14.46 -0.79 -8.20
N TYR A 72 -15.50 -0.01 -7.89
CA TYR A 72 -15.41 1.09 -6.94
C TYR A 72 -15.89 0.68 -5.55
N TYR A 73 -15.16 1.12 -4.54
CA TYR A 73 -15.48 0.87 -3.13
C TYR A 73 -15.59 2.19 -2.38
N ARG A 74 -16.66 2.32 -1.59
CA ARG A 74 -16.76 3.37 -0.58
C ARG A 74 -16.01 2.90 0.66
N ILE A 75 -15.06 3.69 1.11
CA ILE A 75 -14.20 3.39 2.24
C ILE A 75 -14.29 4.49 3.29
N LYS A 76 -14.05 4.11 4.54
CA LYS A 76 -14.01 5.02 5.68
C LYS A 76 -12.62 5.02 6.28
N TYR A 77 -11.99 6.18 6.36
CA TYR A 77 -10.68 6.29 6.97
C TYR A 77 -10.74 6.07 8.48
N LYS A 78 -9.68 5.48 9.03
CA LYS A 78 -9.54 5.28 10.49
C LYS A 78 -9.01 6.54 11.20
N THR A 79 -8.15 7.30 10.52
CA THR A 79 -7.42 8.44 11.11
C THR A 79 -7.74 9.78 10.46
N LEU A 80 -8.29 9.80 9.25
CA LEU A 80 -8.67 11.04 8.56
C LEU A 80 -10.11 11.38 8.91
N LEU A 81 -10.33 12.64 9.28
CA LEU A 81 -11.64 13.21 9.60
C LEU A 81 -12.06 14.20 8.51
N THR A 82 -13.33 14.56 8.49
CA THR A 82 -13.83 15.69 7.71
C THR A 82 -13.21 17.01 8.18
N ASP A 83 -13.31 18.08 7.38
CA ASP A 83 -12.82 19.42 7.72
C ASP A 83 -13.34 19.94 9.08
N ASP A 84 -14.57 19.57 9.45
CA ASP A 84 -15.17 19.93 10.74
C ASP A 84 -14.67 19.07 11.92
N GLU A 85 -13.72 18.15 11.68
CA GLU A 85 -13.18 17.16 12.62
C GLU A 85 -14.23 16.31 13.37
N SER A 86 -15.47 16.31 12.90
CA SER A 86 -16.61 15.74 13.61
C SER A 86 -16.80 14.25 13.35
N VAL A 87 -16.49 13.80 12.13
CA VAL A 87 -16.68 12.41 11.70
C VAL A 87 -15.51 11.93 10.83
N PRO A 88 -15.25 10.61 10.79
CA PRO A 88 -14.22 10.08 9.90
C PRO A 88 -14.58 10.30 8.44
N LEU A 89 -13.57 10.64 7.64
CA LEU A 89 -13.71 10.91 6.22
C LEU A 89 -14.13 9.64 5.47
N GLU A 90 -15.09 9.79 4.57
CA GLU A 90 -15.55 8.73 3.67
C GLU A 90 -15.32 9.17 2.23
N ASP A 91 -14.73 8.28 1.43
CA ASP A 91 -14.43 8.53 0.02
C ASP A 91 -14.65 7.28 -0.83
N VAL A 92 -14.66 7.47 -2.15
CA VAL A 92 -14.86 6.39 -3.13
C VAL A 92 -13.59 6.23 -3.95
N PHE A 93 -13.03 5.02 -3.93
CA PHE A 93 -11.79 4.69 -4.63
C PHE A 93 -11.98 3.54 -5.60
N PHE A 94 -11.18 3.55 -6.66
CA PHE A 94 -11.09 2.42 -7.55
C PHE A 94 -10.28 1.32 -6.87
N ALA A 95 -10.64 0.07 -7.12
CA ALA A 95 -10.03 -1.06 -6.44
C ALA A 95 -8.48 -1.05 -6.55
N ALA A 96 -7.91 -0.59 -7.68
CA ALA A 96 -6.45 -0.57 -7.87
C ALA A 96 -5.69 0.42 -6.96
N GLU A 97 -6.41 1.32 -6.29
CA GLU A 97 -5.87 2.30 -5.32
C GLU A 97 -5.91 1.75 -3.89
N ILE A 98 -6.55 0.59 -3.71
CA ILE A 98 -6.78 -0.08 -2.44
C ILE A 98 -5.88 -1.32 -2.40
N ARG A 99 -5.15 -1.48 -1.30
CA ARG A 99 -4.44 -2.74 -1.01
C ARG A 99 -5.03 -3.41 0.23
N GLN A 100 -4.96 -4.74 0.25
CA GLN A 100 -5.25 -5.49 1.47
C GLN A 100 -4.29 -5.03 2.56
N LYS A 101 -4.84 -4.78 3.75
CA LYS A 101 -4.00 -4.58 4.92
C LYS A 101 -3.27 -5.90 5.17
N MET A 102 -1.95 -5.88 4.99
CA MET A 102 -1.14 -7.05 5.30
C MET A 102 -1.15 -7.17 6.82
N ASP A 103 -1.91 -8.11 7.36
CA ASP A 103 -1.80 -8.48 8.77
C ASP A 103 -0.35 -8.83 9.04
N SER A 104 0.24 -8.14 10.02
CA SER A 104 1.67 -8.08 10.29
C SER A 104 2.37 -9.44 10.18
N VAL A 105 3.03 -9.69 9.04
CA VAL A 105 4.01 -10.78 8.91
C VAL A 105 5.45 -10.32 9.15
N TYR A 106 5.67 -9.06 9.58
CA TYR A 106 7.01 -8.47 9.65
C TYR A 106 7.43 -7.80 10.96
N THR A 107 6.64 -7.84 12.04
CA THR A 107 7.24 -7.62 13.38
C THR A 107 8.39 -8.62 13.64
N ILE A 108 8.40 -9.73 12.90
CA ILE A 108 9.40 -10.79 12.99
C ILE A 108 10.72 -10.44 12.24
N TRP A 109 10.72 -9.61 11.19
CA TRP A 109 11.97 -9.30 10.45
C TRP A 109 12.80 -8.17 11.09
N LEU A 110 12.15 -7.24 11.81
CA LEU A 110 12.87 -6.19 12.55
C LEU A 110 13.63 -6.70 13.79
N MET A 111 13.37 -7.92 14.26
CA MET A 111 14.14 -8.55 15.35
C MET A 111 15.40 -9.30 14.85
N TYR A 112 15.54 -9.49 13.53
CA TYR A 112 16.63 -10.24 12.90
C TYR A 112 17.68 -9.37 12.17
N LEU A 113 17.69 -8.06 12.42
CA LEU A 113 18.91 -7.28 12.27
C LEU A 113 19.66 -7.40 13.61
N PRO A 114 20.70 -8.22 13.72
CA PRO A 114 21.59 -8.09 14.87
C PRO A 114 22.13 -6.67 14.84
N THR A 115 21.85 -5.89 15.88
CA THR A 115 22.72 -4.77 16.23
C THR A 115 24.11 -5.37 16.36
N MET A 116 24.98 -5.12 15.39
CA MET A 116 26.39 -5.46 15.49
C MET A 116 27.02 -4.54 16.55
N ASP A 117 26.75 -4.84 17.80
CA ASP A 117 27.67 -4.52 18.89
C ASP A 117 28.29 -5.84 19.34
N GLY A 118 29.60 -5.93 19.11
CA GLY A 118 30.38 -7.13 19.33
C GLY A 118 30.34 -7.58 20.78
N GLY A 119 30.04 -8.87 21.00
CA GLY A 119 30.14 -9.48 22.30
C GLY A 119 29.62 -10.91 22.28
N SER A 120 30.54 -11.86 22.27
CA SER A 120 30.31 -13.30 22.35
C SER A 120 29.67 -13.71 23.68
N ASP A 121 28.40 -14.11 23.68
CA ASP A 121 27.90 -15.21 24.53
C ASP A 121 26.50 -15.66 24.08
N LEU A 122 26.40 -16.89 23.55
CA LEU A 122 25.16 -17.44 22.97
C LEU A 122 24.53 -18.43 23.96
N SER A 123 23.74 -17.92 24.89
CA SER A 123 22.88 -18.75 25.74
C SER A 123 21.48 -18.17 25.71
N VAL A 124 20.62 -18.71 24.83
CA VAL A 124 19.19 -18.42 24.88
C VAL A 124 18.40 -19.69 24.77
N ARG A 125 17.66 -19.90 25.86
CA ARG A 125 16.92 -21.10 26.20
C ARG A 125 15.73 -21.24 25.27
N LYS A 126 15.58 -22.48 24.80
CA LYS A 126 14.37 -23.16 24.34
C LYS A 126 13.08 -22.53 24.91
N LEU A 127 12.29 -21.93 24.03
CA LEU A 127 10.88 -21.64 24.24
C LEU A 127 10.15 -22.09 22.98
N GLU A 128 9.56 -23.29 23.07
CA GLU A 128 8.63 -23.78 22.07
C GLU A 128 7.43 -22.84 22.02
N MET A 129 7.15 -22.29 20.84
CA MET A 129 5.85 -21.69 20.56
C MET A 129 5.27 -22.38 19.33
N SER A 130 4.34 -23.26 19.64
CA SER A 130 3.52 -24.04 18.74
C SER A 130 2.76 -23.17 17.75
N ILE A 131 2.30 -23.83 16.68
CA ILE A 131 1.38 -23.41 15.62
C ILE A 131 2.08 -22.96 14.32
N MET A 132 2.49 -23.95 13.54
CA MET A 132 2.43 -23.86 12.08
C MET A 132 1.39 -24.86 11.57
N SER A 133 0.55 -24.38 10.65
CA SER A 133 -0.37 -25.19 9.85
C SER A 133 0.34 -26.47 9.38
N THR A 134 -0.22 -27.63 9.76
CA THR A 134 0.42 -28.94 9.68
C THR A 134 0.74 -29.40 8.25
N SER A 135 0.19 -28.73 7.23
CA SER A 135 0.37 -29.13 5.83
C SER A 135 1.66 -28.60 5.17
N LEU A 136 2.11 -27.38 5.52
CA LEU A 136 3.34 -26.82 4.91
C LEU A 136 4.63 -27.29 5.61
N GLN A 137 4.54 -27.76 6.85
CA GLN A 137 5.69 -28.24 7.62
C GLN A 137 6.30 -29.54 7.07
N LEU A 138 5.48 -30.43 6.50
CA LEU A 138 5.94 -31.72 6.00
C LEU A 138 6.70 -31.61 4.67
N GLU A 139 6.28 -30.73 3.76
CA GLU A 139 6.95 -30.59 2.46
C GLU A 139 8.33 -29.95 2.57
N ILE A 140 8.49 -28.94 3.44
CA ILE A 140 9.78 -28.27 3.65
C ILE A 140 10.78 -29.22 4.33
N THR A 141 10.32 -30.02 5.31
CA THR A 141 11.19 -30.96 6.04
C THR A 141 11.67 -32.09 5.14
N LEU A 142 10.81 -32.61 4.24
CA LEU A 142 11.18 -33.71 3.35
C LEU A 142 12.19 -33.26 2.27
N HIS A 143 12.07 -32.02 1.78
CA HIS A 143 13.01 -31.48 0.79
C HIS A 143 14.40 -31.25 1.38
N ILE A 144 14.49 -30.89 2.66
CA ILE A 144 15.77 -30.69 3.36
C ILE A 144 16.44 -32.04 3.66
N LEU A 145 15.66 -33.07 4.04
CA LEU A 145 16.19 -34.39 4.36
C LEU A 145 16.69 -35.18 3.12
N LEU A 146 16.16 -34.88 1.92
CA LEU A 146 16.61 -35.48 0.65
C LEU A 146 17.87 -34.80 0.07
N MET A 147 18.29 -33.66 0.62
CA MET A 147 19.50 -32.94 0.18
C MET A 147 20.68 -33.07 1.17
N CYS A 148 20.60 -33.99 2.14
CA CYS A 148 21.67 -34.36 3.07
C CYS A 148 22.03 -35.84 2.93
#